data_AF-A0A1J4VMV9-F1
#
_entry.id   AF-A0A1J4VMV9-F1
#
_cell.length_a   1.000
_cell.length_b   1.000
_cell.length_c   1.000
_cell.angle_alpha   90.00
_cell.angle_beta   90.00
_cell.angle_gamma   90.00
#
_symmetry.space_group_name_H-M   'P 1'
#
loop_
_entity.id
_entity.type
_entity.pdbx_description
1 polymer ?
#
loop_
_entity_poly.entity_id
_entity_poly.type
_entity_poly.pdbx_seq_one_letter_code
_entity_poly.pdbx_strand_id
1 'polypeptide(L)'
;MSNLKGMKRNRPQNRLCGDLPKIGIRPTIDGRRKGVREFLEKQTMNMAKSAAKFLTVNQKYANGMPVTMSRINIIKGLGPVLQIAEGETVDLPKGVHRILNERTDPTWPTTWFVPRLTGKGPFKDVYSVMNNWGANHGAVSYGHIGADLITLASILRIPVCMHNVPEERIFRPSAWNGFGMDPEGADFRACSNFGPLYGV
;
A
#
# COMPACT_ATOMS: atom_id res chain seq x y z
N MET A 1 32.05 -2.95 -10.91
CA MET A 1 30.69 -3.50 -10.73
C MET A 1 30.77 -4.61 -9.68
N SER A 2 30.11 -4.46 -8.54
CA SER A 2 30.11 -5.47 -7.47
C SER A 2 29.45 -6.76 -7.97
N ASN A 3 30.15 -7.88 -7.81
CA ASN A 3 29.74 -9.21 -8.28
C ASN A 3 28.51 -9.70 -7.49
N LEU A 4 27.32 -9.45 -8.02
CA LEU A 4 26.01 -9.79 -7.40
C LEU A 4 25.83 -11.31 -7.18
N LYS A 5 26.60 -12.17 -7.87
CA LYS A 5 26.50 -13.63 -7.73
C LYS A 5 27.04 -14.17 -6.40
N GLY A 6 27.79 -13.36 -5.64
CA GLY A 6 28.37 -13.76 -4.34
C GLY A 6 27.56 -13.34 -3.10
N MET A 7 26.48 -12.57 -3.25
CA MET A 7 25.69 -12.13 -2.09
C MET A 7 24.81 -13.29 -1.59
N LYS A 8 25.13 -13.81 -0.40
CA LYS A 8 24.26 -14.73 0.36
C LYS A 8 22.88 -14.08 0.56
N ARG A 9 21.91 -14.43 -0.28
CA ARG A 9 20.50 -14.10 -0.06
C ARG A 9 19.94 -15.08 0.96
N ASN A 10 19.72 -14.60 2.19
CA ASN A 10 18.93 -15.36 3.16
C ASN A 10 17.51 -15.50 2.62
N ARG A 11 17.03 -16.74 2.50
CA ARG A 11 15.62 -16.99 2.19
C ARG A 11 14.74 -16.30 3.23
N PRO A 12 13.59 -15.72 2.86
CA PRO A 12 12.63 -15.21 3.83
C PRO A 12 12.22 -16.37 4.74
N GLN A 13 12.46 -16.20 6.03
CA GLN A 13 12.19 -17.17 7.08
C GLN A 13 11.38 -16.44 8.14
N ASN A 14 10.47 -17.13 8.83
CA ASN A 14 9.74 -16.56 9.94
C ASN A 14 10.72 -16.25 11.08
N ARG A 15 11.08 -14.97 11.26
CA ARG A 15 12.08 -14.51 12.25
C ARG A 15 11.46 -13.98 13.53
N LEU A 16 10.15 -14.10 13.68
CA LEU A 16 9.46 -13.68 14.88
C LEU A 16 9.92 -14.54 16.07
N CYS A 17 10.56 -13.89 17.06
CA CYS A 17 10.89 -14.52 18.33
C CYS A 17 9.83 -14.11 19.37
N GLY A 18 8.84 -15.00 19.56
CA GLY A 18 7.63 -14.81 20.35
C GLY A 18 6.35 -15.00 19.51
N ASP A 19 5.18 -14.73 20.10
CA ASP A 19 3.90 -14.72 19.38
C ASP A 19 3.68 -13.42 18.61
N LEU A 20 2.91 -13.48 17.51
CA LEU A 20 2.49 -12.29 16.76
C LEU A 20 1.59 -11.41 17.65
N PRO A 21 1.67 -10.06 17.54
CA PRO A 21 0.85 -9.17 18.36
C PRO A 21 -0.63 -9.44 18.12
N LYS A 22 -1.34 -9.89 19.16
CA LYS A 22 -2.75 -10.28 19.06
C LYS A 22 -3.63 -9.03 19.10
N ILE A 23 -4.54 -8.89 18.13
CA ILE A 23 -5.57 -7.86 18.18
C ILE A 23 -6.68 -8.33 19.12
N GLY A 24 -6.83 -7.65 20.25
CA GLY A 24 -7.96 -7.85 21.17
C GLY A 24 -9.16 -7.01 20.76
N ILE A 25 -10.32 -7.63 20.57
CA ILE A 25 -11.59 -6.91 20.35
C ILE A 25 -12.37 -6.93 21.66
N ARG A 26 -12.54 -5.74 22.26
CA ARG A 26 -13.36 -5.56 23.46
C ARG A 26 -14.68 -4.89 23.09
N PRO A 27 -15.81 -5.62 23.08
CA PRO A 27 -17.11 -5.01 22.93
C PRO A 27 -17.45 -4.17 24.18
N THR A 28 -18.04 -2.99 23.96
CA THR A 28 -18.48 -2.09 25.04
C THR A 28 -19.97 -1.85 24.87
N ILE A 29 -20.72 -1.99 25.96
CA ILE A 29 -22.16 -1.73 26.02
C ILE A 29 -22.41 -0.78 27.19
N ASP A 30 -23.14 0.30 26.95
CA ASP A 30 -23.50 1.27 27.99
C ASP A 30 -24.60 0.69 28.88
N GLY A 31 -24.23 0.33 30.12
CA GLY A 31 -25.12 -0.25 31.11
C GLY A 31 -25.93 0.75 31.94
N ARG A 32 -25.81 2.07 31.69
CA ARG A 32 -26.48 3.08 32.52
C ARG A 32 -28.01 3.07 32.36
N ARG A 33 -28.53 2.49 31.26
CA ARG A 33 -29.97 2.28 31.05
C ARG A 33 -30.31 0.82 31.37
N LYS A 34 -31.00 0.62 32.50
CA LYS A 34 -31.44 -0.70 32.99
C LYS A 34 -32.15 -1.49 31.87
N GLY A 35 -31.71 -2.72 31.58
CA GLY A 35 -32.29 -3.60 30.56
C GLY A 35 -31.68 -3.48 29.16
N VAL A 36 -30.97 -2.39 28.85
CA VAL A 36 -30.36 -2.18 27.52
C VAL A 36 -29.11 -3.04 27.33
N ARG A 37 -28.35 -3.29 28.40
CA ARG A 37 -27.15 -4.13 28.34
C ARG A 37 -27.51 -5.56 27.96
N GLU A 38 -28.48 -6.11 28.68
CA GLU A 38 -28.94 -7.49 28.56
C GLU A 38 -29.54 -7.73 27.17
N PHE A 39 -30.27 -6.75 26.63
CA PHE A 39 -30.85 -6.84 25.30
C PHE A 39 -29.80 -6.82 24.18
N LEU A 40 -28.74 -6.00 24.30
CA LEU A 40 -27.75 -5.80 23.25
C LEU A 40 -26.58 -6.79 23.29
N GLU A 41 -26.38 -7.50 24.40
CA GLU A 41 -25.20 -8.36 24.62
C GLU A 41 -24.96 -9.36 23.48
N LYS A 42 -26.01 -10.10 23.06
CA LYS A 42 -25.90 -11.08 21.97
C LYS A 42 -25.53 -10.41 20.64
N GLN A 43 -26.13 -9.27 20.32
CA GLN A 43 -25.88 -8.54 19.08
C GLN A 43 -24.45 -7.97 19.07
N THR A 44 -24.04 -7.29 20.13
CA THR A 44 -22.70 -6.69 20.24
C THR A 44 -21.61 -7.76 20.20
N MET A 45 -21.82 -8.92 20.85
CA MET A 45 -20.90 -10.05 20.75
C MET A 45 -20.81 -10.62 19.33
N ASN A 46 -21.93 -10.71 18.60
CA ASN A 46 -21.90 -11.17 17.21
C ASN A 46 -21.19 -10.18 16.29
N MET A 47 -21.34 -8.87 16.51
CA MET A 47 -20.56 -7.85 15.80
C MET A 47 -19.06 -7.97 16.10
N ALA A 48 -18.67 -8.16 17.36
CA ALA A 48 -17.29 -8.38 17.74
C ALA A 48 -16.70 -9.64 17.07
N LYS A 49 -17.46 -10.75 17.00
CA LYS A 49 -17.06 -11.96 16.28
C LYS A 49 -16.92 -11.74 14.77
N SER A 50 -17.82 -10.98 14.15
CA SER A 50 -17.73 -10.63 12.73
C SER A 50 -16.50 -9.75 12.45
N ALA A 51 -16.23 -8.76 13.30
CA ALA A 51 -15.03 -7.94 13.21
C ALA A 51 -13.75 -8.78 13.42
N ALA A 52 -13.75 -9.69 14.39
CA ALA A 52 -12.66 -10.64 14.61
C ALA A 52 -12.41 -11.48 13.35
N LYS A 53 -13.47 -12.09 12.80
CA LYS A 53 -13.38 -12.88 11.56
C LYS A 53 -12.84 -12.05 10.39
N PHE A 54 -13.33 -10.83 10.22
CA PHE A 54 -12.84 -9.92 9.18
C PHE A 54 -11.34 -9.62 9.34
N LEU A 55 -10.91 -9.25 10.54
CA LEU A 55 -9.50 -8.95 10.80
C LEU A 55 -8.63 -10.21 10.67
N THR A 56 -9.09 -11.37 11.12
CA THR A 56 -8.38 -12.65 10.95
C THR A 56 -8.16 -13.00 9.47
N VAL A 57 -9.14 -12.72 8.60
CA VAL A 57 -9.05 -13.04 7.18
C VAL A 57 -8.19 -12.03 6.41
N ASN A 58 -8.19 -10.76 6.82
CA ASN A 58 -7.63 -9.66 6.01
C ASN A 58 -6.35 -9.03 6.55
N GLN A 59 -6.11 -9.08 7.86
CA GLN A 59 -4.95 -8.45 8.52
C GLN A 59 -3.78 -9.43 8.55
N LYS A 60 -2.62 -9.01 8.07
CA LYS A 60 -1.41 -9.84 7.95
C LYS A 60 -0.20 -9.07 8.49
N TYR A 61 0.71 -9.77 9.17
CA TYR A 61 1.83 -9.18 9.91
C TYR A 61 3.07 -8.91 9.05
N ALA A 62 3.83 -7.86 9.38
CA ALA A 62 5.01 -7.39 8.66
C ALA A 62 6.24 -8.33 8.70
N ASN A 63 6.17 -9.48 8.04
CA ASN A 63 7.22 -10.52 8.07
C ASN A 63 8.01 -10.67 6.75
N GLY A 64 8.22 -9.58 6.01
CA GLY A 64 8.70 -9.64 4.63
C GLY A 64 7.57 -9.77 3.60
N MET A 65 6.36 -9.35 3.96
CA MET A 65 5.21 -9.44 3.06
C MET A 65 5.36 -8.50 1.88
N PRO A 66 5.01 -8.93 0.66
CA PRO A 66 4.86 -8.02 -0.47
C PRO A 66 3.69 -7.08 -0.19
N VAL A 67 3.91 -5.79 -0.39
CA VAL A 67 2.86 -4.76 -0.27
C VAL A 67 3.00 -3.73 -1.39
N THR A 68 1.89 -3.05 -1.67
CA THR A 68 1.83 -1.94 -2.62
C THR A 68 1.29 -0.72 -1.91
N MET A 69 2.09 0.34 -1.83
CA MET A 69 1.63 1.65 -1.38
C MET A 69 1.08 2.43 -2.58
N SER A 70 -0.09 3.05 -2.45
CA SER A 70 -0.72 3.82 -3.52
C SER A 70 -1.35 5.11 -3.01
N ARG A 71 -1.47 6.10 -3.89
CA ARG A 71 -2.10 7.39 -3.59
C ARG A 71 -2.65 8.05 -4.85
N ILE A 72 -3.90 8.51 -4.78
CA ILE A 72 -4.46 9.45 -5.77
C ILE A 72 -4.27 10.87 -5.24
N ASN A 73 -3.79 11.76 -6.11
CA ASN A 73 -3.75 13.20 -5.87
C ASN A 73 -4.48 13.93 -6.99
N ILE A 74 -5.05 15.11 -6.71
CA ILE A 74 -5.70 15.95 -7.72
C ILE A 74 -4.81 17.16 -7.97
N ILE A 75 -4.36 17.33 -9.21
CA ILE A 75 -3.48 18.43 -9.62
C ILE A 75 -4.29 19.42 -10.45
N LYS A 76 -4.30 20.70 -10.03
CA LYS A 76 -5.00 21.76 -10.77
C LYS A 76 -4.44 21.88 -12.19
N GLY A 77 -5.32 21.83 -13.20
CA GLY A 77 -4.95 21.90 -14.61
C GLY A 77 -4.59 20.56 -15.26
N LEU A 78 -4.51 19.47 -14.48
CA LEU A 78 -4.24 18.13 -14.98
C LEU A 78 -5.35 17.12 -14.60
N GLY A 79 -5.89 17.22 -13.38
CA GLY A 79 -6.88 16.28 -12.86
C GLY A 79 -6.26 15.24 -11.90
N PRO A 80 -6.91 14.08 -11.71
CA PRO A 80 -6.40 13.03 -10.83
C PRO A 80 -5.15 12.38 -11.41
N VAL A 81 -4.17 12.06 -10.55
CA VAL A 81 -2.98 11.26 -10.88
C VAL A 81 -2.81 10.16 -9.84
N LEU A 82 -2.29 9.01 -10.25
CA LEU A 82 -2.01 7.87 -9.37
C LEU A 82 -0.50 7.67 -9.16
N GLN A 83 -0.09 7.47 -7.91
CA GLN A 83 1.25 7.05 -7.52
C GLN A 83 1.19 5.64 -6.93
N ILE A 84 2.17 4.80 -7.28
CA ILE A 84 2.26 3.39 -6.88
C ILE A 84 3.71 3.09 -6.48
N ALA A 85 3.92 2.43 -5.35
CA ALA A 85 5.21 1.91 -4.93
C ALA A 85 5.06 0.49 -4.40
N GLU A 86 5.45 -0.51 -5.20
CA GLU A 86 5.59 -1.89 -4.75
C GLU A 86 6.84 -2.04 -3.87
N GLY A 87 6.75 -2.84 -2.82
CA GLY A 87 7.85 -3.08 -1.91
C GLY A 87 7.52 -4.18 -0.91
N GLU A 88 8.22 -4.16 0.21
CA GLU A 88 8.07 -5.17 1.25
C GLU A 88 8.00 -4.50 2.61
N THR A 89 7.25 -5.10 3.53
CA THR A 89 7.35 -4.76 4.95
C THR A 89 8.59 -5.41 5.54
N VAL A 90 9.30 -4.74 6.44
CA VAL A 90 10.50 -5.30 7.08
C VAL A 90 10.39 -5.34 8.60
N ASP A 91 11.00 -6.35 9.20
CA ASP A 91 11.24 -6.39 10.64
C ASP A 91 12.59 -5.74 10.96
N LEU A 92 12.61 -4.91 12.00
CA LEU A 92 13.85 -4.34 12.55
C LEU A 92 14.26 -5.11 13.82
N PRO A 93 15.56 -5.20 14.13
CA PRO A 93 16.01 -5.70 15.43
C PRO A 93 15.30 -4.94 16.57
N LYS A 94 14.84 -5.66 17.61
CA LYS A 94 13.99 -5.09 18.68
C LYS A 94 14.53 -3.79 19.27
N GLY A 95 15.84 -3.73 19.53
CA GLY A 95 16.50 -2.53 20.05
C GLY A 95 16.41 -1.33 19.10
N VAL A 96 16.57 -1.56 17.79
CA VAL A 96 16.46 -0.52 16.75
C VAL A 96 15.01 -0.05 16.63
N HIS A 97 14.04 -0.98 16.52
CA HIS A 97 12.63 -0.63 16.46
C HIS A 97 12.22 0.23 17.65
N ARG A 98 12.57 -0.18 18.88
CA ARG A 98 12.23 0.53 20.10
C ARG A 98 12.72 1.99 20.08
N ILE A 99 13.99 2.20 19.76
CA ILE A 99 14.60 3.54 19.71
C ILE A 99 13.87 4.45 18.71
N LEU A 100 13.51 3.93 17.53
CA LEU A 100 12.82 4.72 16.51
C LEU A 100 11.35 4.98 16.88
N ASN A 101 10.67 3.97 17.41
CA ASN A 101 9.24 4.02 17.75
C ASN A 101 8.97 4.98 18.92
N GLU A 102 9.79 4.91 19.98
CA GLU A 102 9.67 5.80 21.15
C GLU A 102 9.92 7.27 20.82
N ARG A 103 10.69 7.56 19.76
CA ARG A 103 10.98 8.93 19.30
C ARG A 103 10.00 9.46 18.25
N THR A 104 9.02 8.64 17.83
CA THR A 104 8.03 9.00 16.81
C THR A 104 6.66 9.12 17.46
N ASP A 105 5.93 8.00 17.59
CA ASP A 105 4.72 7.89 18.39
C ASP A 105 4.52 6.42 18.77
N PRO A 106 4.83 6.02 20.02
CA PRO A 106 4.71 4.62 20.42
C PRO A 106 3.28 4.15 20.61
N THR A 107 2.28 5.05 20.56
CA THR A 107 0.86 4.70 20.70
C THR A 107 0.19 4.38 19.37
N TRP A 108 0.85 4.70 18.25
CA TRP A 108 0.33 4.49 16.90
C TRP A 108 0.82 3.17 16.29
N PRO A 109 0.06 2.60 15.34
CA PRO A 109 0.51 1.42 14.61
C PRO A 109 1.67 1.78 13.67
N THR A 110 2.76 1.02 13.74
CA THR A 110 3.96 1.23 12.92
C THR A 110 4.09 0.14 11.86
N THR A 111 4.37 0.53 10.62
CA THR A 111 4.76 -0.37 9.52
C THR A 111 6.08 0.12 8.92
N TRP A 112 7.13 -0.70 8.98
CA TRP A 112 8.39 -0.40 8.29
C TRP A 112 8.32 -0.90 6.85
N PHE A 113 8.42 0.02 5.90
CA PHE A 113 8.27 -0.26 4.47
C PHE A 113 9.57 0.02 3.72
N VAL A 114 9.95 -0.90 2.82
CA VAL A 114 11.08 -0.72 1.90
C VAL A 114 10.57 -0.83 0.46
N PRO A 115 10.60 0.27 -0.33
CA PRO A 115 10.18 0.22 -1.72
C PRO A 115 11.19 -0.56 -2.57
N ARG A 116 10.70 -1.27 -3.59
CA ARG A 116 11.56 -1.85 -4.61
C ARG A 116 12.19 -0.73 -5.44
N LEU A 117 13.52 -0.72 -5.51
CA LEU A 117 14.27 0.26 -6.30
C LEU A 117 14.48 -0.25 -7.72
N THR A 118 14.51 0.69 -8.67
CA THR A 118 14.80 0.43 -10.09
C THR A 118 16.13 1.04 -10.53
N GLY A 119 16.73 1.89 -9.70
CA GLY A 119 17.94 2.64 -10.02
C GLY A 119 17.69 3.84 -10.93
N LYS A 120 16.43 4.17 -11.25
CA LYS A 120 16.04 5.25 -12.16
C LYS A 120 14.91 6.09 -11.57
N GLY A 121 14.84 7.36 -11.99
CA GLY A 121 13.72 8.25 -11.67
C GLY A 121 13.43 8.34 -10.15
N PRO A 122 12.15 8.38 -9.74
CA PRO A 122 11.74 8.41 -8.33
C PRO A 122 12.16 7.18 -7.51
N PHE A 123 12.58 6.09 -8.16
CA PHE A 123 12.95 4.82 -7.52
C PHE A 123 14.46 4.54 -7.61
N LYS A 124 15.28 5.59 -7.74
CA LYS A 124 16.75 5.49 -7.69
C LYS A 124 17.26 5.14 -6.29
N ASP A 125 16.60 5.64 -5.25
CA ASP A 125 16.88 5.38 -3.84
C ASP A 125 15.61 5.58 -3.00
N VAL A 126 15.62 5.09 -1.75
CA VAL A 126 14.45 5.15 -0.84
C VAL A 126 14.05 6.59 -0.53
N TYR A 127 15.03 7.49 -0.41
CA TYR A 127 14.78 8.90 -0.18
C TYR A 127 13.95 9.51 -1.32
N SER A 128 14.31 9.21 -2.57
CA SER A 128 13.62 9.71 -3.75
C SER A 128 12.17 9.25 -3.80
N VAL A 129 11.87 8.04 -3.33
CA VAL A 129 10.47 7.56 -3.24
C VAL A 129 9.67 8.43 -2.28
N MET A 130 10.22 8.72 -1.11
CA MET A 130 9.56 9.60 -0.12
C MET A 130 9.44 11.04 -0.63
N ASN A 131 10.53 11.59 -1.18
CA ASN A 131 10.60 12.97 -1.66
C ASN A 131 9.67 13.27 -2.83
N ASN A 132 9.31 12.25 -3.63
CA ASN A 132 8.37 12.39 -4.74
C ASN A 132 6.94 11.98 -4.38
N TRP A 133 6.68 11.52 -3.16
CA TRP A 133 5.32 11.16 -2.73
C TRP A 133 4.47 12.43 -2.53
N GLY A 134 3.33 12.52 -3.20
CA GLY A 134 2.58 13.77 -3.36
C GLY A 134 1.67 14.17 -2.19
N ALA A 135 1.69 13.42 -1.08
CA ALA A 135 0.85 13.68 0.08
C ALA A 135 1.50 13.15 1.38
N ASN A 136 0.97 13.53 2.53
CA ASN A 136 1.38 12.98 3.83
C ASN A 136 0.79 11.58 4.13
N HIS A 137 -0.18 11.13 3.32
CA HIS A 137 -0.86 9.84 3.49
C HIS A 137 -0.59 8.91 2.30
N GLY A 138 -0.68 7.60 2.54
CA GLY A 138 -0.68 6.56 1.52
C GLY A 138 -1.60 5.41 1.93
N ALA A 139 -2.15 4.69 0.97
CA ALA A 139 -2.92 3.46 1.20
C ALA A 139 -2.02 2.25 0.90
N VAL A 140 -1.86 1.35 1.87
CA VAL A 140 -1.03 0.15 1.73
C VAL A 140 -1.93 -1.07 1.55
N SER A 141 -1.78 -1.76 0.43
CA SER A 141 -2.43 -3.05 0.16
C SER A 141 -1.43 -4.19 0.26
N TYR A 142 -1.90 -5.35 0.72
CA TYR A 142 -1.14 -6.59 0.60
C TYR A 142 -0.96 -6.98 -0.88
N GLY A 143 0.19 -7.57 -1.20
CA GLY A 143 0.57 -8.03 -2.54
C GLY A 143 1.24 -6.98 -3.40
N HIS A 144 1.80 -7.43 -4.52
CA HIS A 144 2.34 -6.59 -5.61
C HIS A 144 1.28 -6.42 -6.69
N ILE A 145 0.30 -5.56 -6.38
CA ILE A 145 -0.90 -5.30 -7.18
C ILE A 145 -0.74 -4.07 -8.08
N GLY A 146 0.49 -3.58 -8.30
CA GLY A 146 0.72 -2.35 -9.05
C GLY A 146 0.27 -2.46 -10.51
N ALA A 147 0.41 -3.63 -11.13
CA ALA A 147 -0.09 -3.89 -12.47
C ALA A 147 -1.62 -3.77 -12.55
N ASP A 148 -2.34 -4.34 -11.58
CA ASP A 148 -3.79 -4.27 -11.51
C ASP A 148 -4.27 -2.82 -11.34
N LEU A 149 -3.56 -2.04 -10.52
CA LEU A 149 -3.83 -0.62 -10.33
C LEU A 149 -3.55 0.20 -11.60
N ILE A 150 -2.50 -0.12 -12.37
CA ILE A 150 -2.23 0.52 -13.67
C ILE A 150 -3.35 0.23 -14.67
N THR A 151 -3.79 -1.03 -14.77
CA THR A 151 -4.90 -1.41 -15.64
C THR A 151 -6.18 -0.69 -15.24
N LEU A 152 -6.53 -0.69 -13.95
CA LEU A 152 -7.69 0.03 -13.45
C LEU A 152 -7.60 1.54 -13.73
N ALA A 153 -6.44 2.15 -13.50
CA ALA A 153 -6.22 3.57 -13.77
C ALA A 153 -6.41 3.91 -15.25
N SER A 154 -5.96 3.05 -16.17
CA SER A 154 -6.17 3.24 -17.62
C SER A 154 -7.64 3.14 -18.02
N ILE A 155 -8.43 2.24 -17.40
CA ILE A 155 -9.88 2.18 -17.59
C ILE A 155 -10.54 3.48 -17.11
N LEU A 156 -10.03 4.07 -16.03
CA LEU A 156 -10.57 5.31 -15.46
C LEU A 156 -9.96 6.58 -16.08
N ARG A 157 -9.00 6.45 -17.00
CA ARG A 157 -8.25 7.55 -17.62
C ARG A 157 -7.55 8.44 -16.59
N ILE A 158 -7.01 7.80 -15.56
CA ILE A 158 -6.18 8.44 -14.53
C ILE A 158 -4.71 8.15 -14.87
N PRO A 159 -3.90 9.15 -15.24
CA PRO A 159 -2.49 8.94 -15.52
C PRO A 159 -1.72 8.48 -14.27
N VAL A 160 -0.81 7.53 -14.46
CA VAL A 160 0.08 7.02 -13.40
C VAL A 160 1.39 7.79 -13.44
N CYS A 161 1.57 8.75 -12.52
CA CYS A 161 2.71 9.67 -12.53
C CYS A 161 3.95 9.16 -11.79
N MET A 162 3.86 8.00 -11.13
CA MET A 162 4.99 7.37 -10.44
C MET A 162 4.68 5.89 -10.21
N HIS A 163 5.49 4.98 -10.77
CA HIS A 163 5.43 3.55 -10.43
C HIS A 163 6.80 2.85 -10.58
N ASN A 164 6.97 1.73 -9.88
CA ASN A 164 8.12 0.82 -10.02
C ASN A 164 7.73 -0.57 -10.54
N VAL A 165 6.52 -0.68 -11.08
CA VAL A 165 6.03 -1.89 -11.77
C VAL A 165 6.87 -2.13 -13.03
N PRO A 166 7.39 -3.35 -13.26
CA PRO A 166 8.10 -3.70 -14.48
C PRO A 166 7.26 -3.47 -15.75
N GLU A 167 7.91 -3.03 -16.82
CA GLU A 167 7.25 -2.63 -18.07
C GLU A 167 6.45 -3.78 -18.70
N GLU A 168 6.96 -5.01 -18.62
CA GLU A 168 6.30 -6.22 -19.14
C GLU A 168 4.98 -6.57 -18.43
N ARG A 169 4.71 -5.97 -17.26
CA ARG A 169 3.45 -6.13 -16.52
C ARG A 169 2.46 -5.00 -16.78
N ILE A 170 2.83 -3.97 -17.53
CA ILE A 170 1.93 -2.87 -17.87
C ILE A 170 0.90 -3.38 -18.86
N PHE A 171 -0.37 -3.34 -18.47
CA PHE A 171 -1.48 -3.76 -19.32
C PHE A 171 -2.53 -2.65 -19.37
N ARG A 172 -2.74 -2.10 -20.57
CA ARG A 172 -3.65 -0.99 -20.87
C ARG A 172 -4.41 -1.30 -22.17
N PRO A 173 -5.51 -0.58 -22.49
CA PRO A 173 -6.17 -0.72 -23.79
C PRO A 173 -5.20 -0.50 -24.95
N SER A 174 -5.32 -1.28 -26.03
CA SER A 174 -4.41 -1.23 -27.19
C SER A 174 -4.30 0.15 -27.84
N ALA A 175 -5.33 1.01 -27.68
CA ALA A 175 -5.31 2.39 -28.11
C ALA A 175 -4.13 3.20 -27.53
N TRP A 176 -3.64 2.89 -26.32
CA TRP A 176 -2.49 3.56 -25.71
C TRP A 176 -1.22 3.44 -26.58
N ASN A 177 -1.07 2.33 -27.31
CA ASN A 177 0.08 2.10 -28.18
C ASN A 177 0.16 3.13 -29.33
N GLY A 178 -0.98 3.69 -29.74
CA GLY A 178 -1.05 4.75 -30.75
C GLY A 178 -0.56 6.11 -30.24
N PHE A 179 -0.43 6.28 -28.91
CA PHE A 179 0.03 7.54 -28.31
C PHE A 179 1.55 7.57 -28.09
N GLY A 180 2.30 6.54 -28.47
CA GLY A 180 3.76 6.54 -28.50
C GLY A 180 4.39 5.36 -27.76
N MET A 181 5.71 5.19 -27.95
CA MET A 181 6.48 4.07 -27.38
C MET A 181 6.93 4.30 -25.94
N ASP A 182 7.07 5.57 -25.51
CA ASP A 182 7.38 5.90 -24.12
C ASP A 182 6.12 5.67 -23.24
N PRO A 183 6.13 4.70 -22.31
CA PRO A 183 4.90 4.28 -21.61
C PRO A 183 4.27 5.35 -20.72
N GLU A 184 5.09 6.25 -20.15
CA GLU A 184 4.61 7.36 -19.33
C GLU A 184 3.97 8.43 -20.22
N GLY A 185 4.68 8.93 -21.23
CA GLY A 185 4.15 9.93 -22.15
C GLY A 185 2.91 9.45 -22.90
N ALA A 186 2.87 8.17 -23.30
CA ALA A 186 1.69 7.58 -23.93
C ALA A 186 0.47 7.60 -22.99
N ASP A 187 0.69 7.35 -21.69
CA ASP A 187 -0.38 7.38 -20.69
C ASP A 187 -1.00 8.76 -20.53
N PHE A 188 -0.15 9.78 -20.36
CA PHE A 188 -0.61 11.15 -20.21
C PHE A 188 -1.35 11.65 -21.45
N ARG A 189 -0.85 11.35 -22.65
CA ARG A 189 -1.51 11.73 -23.91
C ARG A 189 -2.84 11.01 -24.10
N ALA A 190 -2.90 9.71 -23.83
CA ALA A 190 -4.13 8.93 -23.92
C ALA A 190 -5.19 9.38 -22.90
N CYS A 191 -4.80 9.57 -21.63
CA CYS A 191 -5.72 10.03 -20.59
C CYS A 191 -6.26 11.44 -20.90
N SER A 192 -5.40 12.35 -21.39
CA SER A 192 -5.81 13.69 -21.81
C SER A 192 -6.77 13.64 -23.02
N ASN A 193 -6.49 12.78 -24.01
CA ASN A 193 -7.31 12.65 -25.21
C ASN A 193 -8.70 12.07 -24.93
N PHE A 194 -8.79 11.03 -24.10
CA PHE A 194 -10.05 10.34 -23.84
C PHE A 194 -10.87 10.97 -22.71
N GLY A 195 -10.24 11.69 -21.78
CA GLY A 195 -10.93 12.32 -20.67
C GLY A 195 -11.57 11.34 -19.67
N PRO A 196 -12.30 11.84 -18.66
CA PRO A 196 -12.93 11.02 -17.63
C PRO A 196 -14.05 10.13 -18.21
N LEU A 197 -14.23 8.94 -17.63
CA LEU A 197 -15.20 7.95 -18.12
C LEU A 197 -16.65 8.43 -18.07
N TYR A 198 -16.99 9.12 -16.98
CA TYR A 198 -18.26 9.79 -16.79
C TYR A 198 -17.93 11.28 -16.83
N GLY A 199 -18.62 12.04 -17.67
CA GLY A 199 -18.26 13.42 -18.01
C GLY A 199 -18.12 14.37 -16.82
N VAL A 200 -17.76 15.62 -17.12
CA VAL A 200 -17.86 16.75 -16.18
C VAL A 200 -19.12 17.53 -16.50
#